data_AF-A0A2I7LWP4-F1
#
_entry.id   AF-A0A2I7LWP4-F1
#
_cell.length_a   1.000
_cell.length_b   1.000
_cell.length_c   1.000
_cell.angle_alpha   90.00
_cell.angle_beta   90.00
_cell.angle_gamma   90.00
#
_symmetry.space_group_name_H-M   'P 1'
#
loop_
_entity.id
_entity.type
_entity.pdbx_description
1 polymer ?
#
loop_
_entity_poly.entity_id
_entity_poly.type
_entity_poly.pdbx_seq_one_letter_code
_entity_poly.pdbx_strand_id
1 'polypeptide(L)'
;MKELRIIATGGTIDKVHDTRTEALSFRSNSESHLSQMLKIGRCYFPVVEVLMLKDSLDFDDADREAIFQTASNSAENALIITHGTGTMDVTAQFLDGQIPDKTVVLTGAMRPFSLSASDGDFNLGSAVIAAQLLESGVWGVMNGRVFPAGALRKNTALGRFDD
;
A
#
# COMPACT_ATOMS: atom_id res chain seq x y z
N MET A 1 -18.80 5.01 10.60
CA MET A 1 -17.60 4.25 10.19
C MET A 1 -17.20 4.82 8.84
N LYS A 2 -15.92 5.19 8.62
CA LYS A 2 -15.51 5.74 7.32
C LYS A 2 -15.62 4.62 6.27
N GLU A 3 -16.25 4.91 5.13
CA GLU A 3 -16.11 4.04 3.96
C GLU A 3 -14.64 4.05 3.53
N LEU A 4 -14.12 2.90 3.11
CA LEU A 4 -12.70 2.69 2.88
C LEU A 4 -12.47 2.08 1.50
N ARG A 5 -11.58 2.70 0.72
CA ARG A 5 -11.07 2.13 -0.52
C ARG A 5 -9.62 1.72 -0.38
N ILE A 6 -9.26 0.58 -0.95
CA ILE A 6 -7.90 0.10 -1.06
C ILE A 6 -7.52 0.09 -2.55
N ILE A 7 -6.54 0.91 -2.91
CA ILE A 7 -6.00 1.04 -4.26
C ILE A 7 -4.71 0.21 -4.32
N ALA A 8 -4.74 -0.88 -5.07
CA ALA A 8 -3.56 -1.73 -5.25
C ALA A 8 -2.67 -1.18 -6.37
N THR A 9 -1.38 -0.97 -6.07
CA THR A 9 -0.37 -0.57 -7.07
C THR A 9 0.73 -1.62 -7.24
N GLY A 10 0.62 -2.75 -6.54
CA GLY A 10 1.56 -3.87 -6.56
C GLY A 10 2.52 -3.82 -5.38
N GLY A 11 3.82 -3.79 -5.67
CA GLY A 11 4.85 -3.97 -4.67
C GLY A 11 4.95 -5.40 -4.12
N THR A 12 5.85 -5.61 -3.17
CA THR A 12 6.17 -6.95 -2.64
C THR A 12 4.96 -7.67 -2.06
N ILE A 13 3.98 -6.97 -1.49
CA ILE A 13 2.78 -7.58 -0.89
C ILE A 13 2.02 -8.45 -1.90
N ASP A 14 2.02 -8.06 -3.18
CA ASP A 14 1.35 -8.76 -4.27
C ASP A 14 2.26 -9.73 -5.05
N LYS A 15 3.56 -9.83 -4.70
CA LYS A 15 4.47 -10.74 -5.40
C LYS A 15 4.22 -12.21 -5.03
N VAL A 16 4.53 -13.08 -5.98
CA VAL A 16 4.58 -14.53 -5.86
C VAL A 16 5.98 -15.03 -6.21
N HIS A 17 6.36 -16.17 -5.62
CA HIS A 17 7.57 -16.87 -6.02
C HIS A 17 7.28 -17.72 -7.26
N ASP A 18 7.93 -17.39 -8.38
CA ASP A 18 7.92 -18.21 -9.59
C ASP A 18 8.97 -19.31 -9.45
N THR A 19 8.54 -20.54 -9.16
CA THR A 19 9.42 -21.70 -8.97
C THR A 19 10.15 -22.17 -10.24
N ARG A 20 9.88 -21.57 -11.40
CA ARG A 20 10.63 -21.84 -12.63
C ARG A 20 11.83 -20.92 -12.80
N THR A 21 11.68 -19.65 -12.43
CA THR A 21 12.72 -18.62 -12.56
C THR A 21 13.40 -18.30 -11.24
N GLU A 22 12.86 -18.81 -10.13
CA GLU A 22 13.21 -18.46 -8.76
C GLU A 22 13.04 -16.96 -8.43
N ALA A 23 12.38 -16.20 -9.31
CA ALA A 23 12.15 -14.78 -9.15
C ALA A 23 10.88 -14.49 -8.33
N LEU A 24 10.83 -13.29 -7.75
CA LEU A 24 9.60 -12.72 -7.21
C LEU A 24 8.93 -11.86 -8.29
N SER A 25 7.77 -12.30 -8.76
CA SER A 25 7.01 -11.66 -9.85
C SER A 25 5.56 -11.42 -9.44
N PHE A 26 4.81 -10.66 -10.25
CA PHE A 26 3.36 -10.53 -10.07
C PHE A 26 2.63 -11.68 -10.76
N ARG A 27 1.41 -11.98 -10.31
CA ARG A 27 0.55 -12.97 -10.97
C ARG A 27 0.23 -12.53 -12.40
N SER A 28 0.25 -13.46 -13.34
CA SER A 28 0.02 -13.19 -14.77
C SER A 28 -1.42 -12.75 -15.10
N ASN A 29 -2.37 -13.00 -14.21
CA ASN A 29 -3.78 -12.61 -14.36
C ASN A 29 -4.10 -11.22 -13.77
N SER A 30 -3.07 -10.48 -13.34
CA SER A 30 -3.22 -9.16 -12.71
C SER A 30 -4.10 -9.15 -11.45
N GLU A 31 -4.24 -10.29 -10.77
CA GLU A 31 -4.97 -10.37 -9.51
C GLU A 31 -4.09 -10.02 -8.31
N SER A 32 -4.61 -9.15 -7.46
CA SER A 32 -4.01 -8.82 -6.16
C SER A 32 -4.39 -9.82 -5.07
N HIS A 33 -3.51 -9.99 -4.09
CA HIS A 33 -3.72 -10.80 -2.90
C HIS A 33 -4.64 -10.16 -1.86
N LEU A 34 -4.92 -8.86 -1.96
CA LEU A 34 -5.64 -8.10 -0.93
C LEU A 34 -7.01 -8.66 -0.59
N SER A 35 -7.78 -9.10 -1.59
CA SER A 35 -9.09 -9.72 -1.37
C SER A 35 -9.00 -10.99 -0.53
N GLN A 36 -7.92 -11.76 -0.65
CA GLN A 36 -7.68 -12.95 0.18
C GLN A 36 -7.25 -12.56 1.59
N MET A 37 -6.35 -11.59 1.72
CA MET A 37 -5.88 -11.07 3.01
C MET A 37 -7.04 -10.52 3.85
N LEU A 38 -7.92 -9.72 3.23
CA LEU A 38 -9.14 -9.21 3.85
C LEU A 38 -10.08 -10.32 4.32
N LYS A 39 -10.25 -11.38 3.52
CA LYS A 39 -11.05 -12.57 3.91
C LYS A 39 -10.46 -13.29 5.13
N ILE A 40 -9.14 -13.43 5.22
CA ILE A 40 -8.46 -14.02 6.39
C ILE A 40 -8.75 -13.19 7.64
N GLY A 41 -8.65 -11.86 7.52
CA GLY A 41 -8.98 -10.91 8.59
C GLY A 41 -10.49 -10.74 8.86
N ARG A 42 -11.37 -11.43 8.11
CA ARG A 42 -12.83 -11.25 8.15
C ARG A 42 -13.27 -9.79 7.97
N CYS A 43 -12.53 -9.03 7.17
CA CYS A 43 -12.75 -7.63 6.89
C CYS A 43 -13.41 -7.49 5.51
N TYR A 44 -14.71 -7.16 5.46
CA TYR A 44 -15.50 -7.21 4.22
C TYR A 44 -16.01 -5.85 3.72
N PHE A 45 -15.85 -4.80 4.51
CA PHE A 45 -16.34 -3.46 4.15
C PHE A 45 -15.44 -2.66 3.19
N PRO A 46 -14.11 -2.89 3.09
CA PRO A 46 -13.29 -2.11 2.17
C PRO A 46 -13.57 -2.48 0.72
N VAL A 47 -13.66 -1.48 -0.15
CA VAL A 47 -13.69 -1.67 -1.60
C VAL A 47 -12.26 -1.79 -2.11
N VAL A 48 -11.94 -2.86 -2.85
CA VAL A 48 -10.61 -3.06 -3.43
C VAL A 48 -10.64 -2.70 -4.92
N GLU A 49 -9.76 -1.81 -5.34
CA GLU A 49 -9.53 -1.41 -6.72
C GLU A 49 -8.07 -1.73 -7.08
N VAL A 50 -7.86 -2.52 -8.14
CA VAL A 50 -6.52 -2.78 -8.66
C VAL A 50 -6.24 -1.75 -9.74
N LEU A 51 -5.43 -0.73 -9.41
CA LEU A 51 -5.00 0.29 -10.37
C LEU A 51 -3.90 -0.24 -11.27
N MET A 52 -2.88 -0.87 -10.66
CA MET A 52 -1.75 -1.46 -11.35
C MET A 52 -1.08 -2.52 -10.45
N LEU A 53 -0.22 -3.36 -11.01
CA LEU A 53 0.64 -4.27 -10.25
C LEU A 53 2.07 -4.14 -10.77
N LYS A 54 2.82 -3.20 -10.20
CA LYS A 54 4.17 -2.85 -10.67
C LYS A 54 5.15 -2.80 -9.50
N ASP A 55 6.44 -3.01 -9.78
CA ASP A 55 7.47 -2.78 -8.78
C ASP A 55 7.64 -1.27 -8.59
N SER A 56 7.60 -0.82 -7.35
CA SER A 56 7.77 0.60 -7.00
C SER A 56 9.08 1.19 -7.55
N LEU A 57 10.11 0.37 -7.74
CA LEU A 57 11.39 0.81 -8.31
C LEU A 57 11.29 1.18 -9.79
N ASP A 58 10.27 0.67 -10.49
CA ASP A 58 10.01 0.98 -11.89
C ASP A 58 9.01 2.14 -12.05
N PHE A 59 8.51 2.72 -10.95
CA PHE A 59 7.50 3.79 -11.01
C PHE A 59 8.07 5.06 -11.61
N ASP A 60 7.40 5.58 -12.63
CA ASP A 60 7.64 6.90 -13.20
C ASP A 60 6.62 7.93 -12.71
N ASP A 61 6.69 9.15 -13.23
CA ASP A 61 5.78 10.23 -12.85
C ASP A 61 4.34 9.95 -13.29
N ALA A 62 4.14 9.23 -14.40
CA ALA A 62 2.81 8.88 -14.87
C ALA A 62 2.12 7.86 -13.94
N ASP A 63 2.88 6.93 -13.36
CA ASP A 63 2.35 6.01 -12.35
C ASP A 63 1.89 6.77 -11.09
N ARG A 64 2.68 7.74 -10.62
CA ARG A 64 2.33 8.55 -9.44
C ARG A 64 1.14 9.46 -9.71
N GLU A 65 1.09 10.04 -10.91
CA GLU A 65 -0.06 10.82 -11.35
C GLU A 65 -1.32 9.95 -11.42
N ALA A 66 -1.24 8.72 -11.94
CA ALA A 66 -2.37 7.80 -11.93
C ALA A 66 -2.86 7.49 -10.51
N ILE A 67 -1.93 7.28 -9.55
CA ILE A 67 -2.27 7.10 -8.14
C ILE A 67 -2.99 8.33 -7.58
N PHE A 68 -2.46 9.52 -7.85
CA PHE A 68 -3.08 10.78 -7.42
C PHE A 68 -4.49 10.94 -7.99
N GLN A 69 -4.67 10.71 -9.29
CA GLN A 69 -5.96 10.83 -9.95
C GLN A 69 -6.97 9.82 -9.40
N THR A 70 -6.58 8.55 -9.21
CA THR A 70 -7.48 7.55 -8.61
C THR A 70 -7.85 7.91 -7.17
N ALA A 71 -6.88 8.33 -6.36
CA ALA A 71 -7.13 8.72 -4.97
C ALA A 71 -8.03 9.96 -4.88
N SER A 72 -7.77 11.00 -5.67
CA SER A 72 -8.57 12.23 -5.71
C SER A 72 -10.00 11.98 -6.18
N ASN A 73 -10.19 11.12 -7.18
CA ASN A 73 -11.51 10.81 -7.75
C ASN A 73 -12.29 9.73 -6.97
N SER A 74 -11.67 9.10 -5.96
CA SER A 74 -12.37 8.12 -5.12
C SER A 74 -13.50 8.76 -4.33
N ALA A 75 -14.64 8.07 -4.21
CA ALA A 75 -15.78 8.58 -3.45
C ALA A 75 -15.50 8.58 -1.94
N GLU A 76 -14.69 7.63 -1.48
CA GLU A 76 -14.34 7.42 -0.09
C GLU A 76 -13.31 8.45 0.38
N ASN A 77 -13.42 8.91 1.63
CA ASN A 77 -12.47 9.83 2.24
C ASN A 77 -11.37 9.13 3.04
N ALA A 78 -11.50 7.83 3.27
CA ALA A 78 -10.42 7.01 3.82
C ALA A 78 -9.90 6.11 2.69
N LEU A 79 -8.60 6.21 2.42
CA LEU A 79 -7.92 5.49 1.34
C LEU A 79 -6.71 4.75 1.89
N ILE A 80 -6.49 3.54 1.38
CA ILE A 80 -5.24 2.82 1.52
C ILE A 80 -4.64 2.62 0.14
N ILE A 81 -3.35 2.88 0.01
CA ILE A 81 -2.60 2.59 -1.21
C ILE A 81 -1.59 1.51 -0.84
N THR A 82 -1.75 0.30 -1.38
CA THR A 82 -0.71 -0.72 -1.22
C THR A 82 0.38 -0.48 -2.25
N HIS A 83 1.62 -0.35 -1.78
CA HIS A 83 2.74 0.15 -2.55
C HIS A 83 4.00 -0.68 -2.27
N GLY A 84 4.92 -0.71 -3.24
CA GLY A 84 6.25 -1.28 -3.01
C GLY A 84 7.07 -0.41 -2.06
N THR A 85 7.82 -1.04 -1.14
CA THR A 85 8.56 -0.31 -0.10
C THR A 85 9.79 0.43 -0.63
N GLY A 86 10.16 0.25 -1.90
CA GLY A 86 11.37 0.83 -2.50
C GLY A 86 11.29 2.33 -2.71
N THR A 87 10.14 2.85 -3.14
CA THR A 87 9.91 4.28 -3.43
C THR A 87 8.63 4.81 -2.77
N MET A 88 8.16 4.14 -1.72
CA MET A 88 6.94 4.53 -0.99
C MET A 88 7.02 5.95 -0.41
N ASP A 89 8.19 6.33 0.08
CA ASP A 89 8.50 7.68 0.58
C ASP A 89 8.35 8.74 -0.52
N VAL A 90 8.85 8.46 -1.72
CA VAL A 90 8.71 9.35 -2.88
C VAL A 90 7.24 9.57 -3.24
N THR A 91 6.45 8.49 -3.30
CA THR A 91 5.01 8.60 -3.60
C THR A 91 4.25 9.29 -2.47
N ALA A 92 4.59 9.04 -1.21
CA ALA A 92 3.96 9.73 -0.07
C ALA A 92 4.21 11.24 -0.12
N GLN A 93 5.46 11.66 -0.36
CA GLN A 93 5.82 13.07 -0.50
C GLN A 93 5.17 13.71 -1.73
N PHE A 94 5.06 12.98 -2.84
CA PHE A 94 4.33 13.45 -4.01
C PHE A 94 2.88 13.75 -3.66
N LEU A 95 2.16 12.84 -3.00
CA LEU A 95 0.74 13.03 -2.68
C LEU A 95 0.47 14.07 -1.58
N ASP A 96 1.45 14.38 -0.75
CA ASP A 96 1.28 15.22 0.44
C ASP A 96 0.78 16.62 0.08
N GLY A 97 -0.29 17.06 0.75
CA GLY A 97 -0.96 18.33 0.47
C GLY A 97 -1.78 18.40 -0.83
N GLN A 98 -1.72 17.41 -1.74
CA GLN A 98 -2.50 17.42 -2.98
C GLN A 98 -3.93 16.89 -2.81
N ILE A 99 -4.21 16.16 -1.72
CA ILE A 99 -5.51 15.52 -1.45
C ILE A 99 -6.02 15.94 -0.05
N PRO A 100 -6.37 17.23 0.17
CA PRO A 100 -6.55 17.80 1.50
C PRO A 100 -7.74 17.24 2.30
N ASP A 101 -8.78 16.73 1.63
CA ASP A 101 -10.01 16.29 2.27
C ASP A 101 -10.04 14.78 2.58
N LYS A 102 -8.97 14.05 2.30
CA LYS A 102 -8.90 12.59 2.46
C LYS A 102 -7.78 12.16 3.39
N THR A 103 -8.03 11.07 4.13
CA THR A 103 -7.00 10.33 4.86
C THR A 103 -6.42 9.29 3.91
N VAL A 104 -5.16 9.45 3.50
CA VAL A 104 -4.47 8.52 2.59
C VAL A 104 -3.38 7.79 3.35
N VAL A 105 -3.48 6.48 3.43
CA VAL A 105 -2.49 5.61 4.10
C VAL A 105 -1.75 4.77 3.08
N LEU A 106 -0.44 4.99 2.92
CA LEU A 106 0.44 4.10 2.17
C LEU A 106 0.88 2.94 3.08
N THR A 107 0.82 1.73 2.55
CA THR A 107 1.34 0.54 3.24
C THR A 107 1.88 -0.47 2.24
N GLY A 108 2.53 -1.52 2.72
CA GLY A 108 3.11 -2.56 1.88
C GLY A 108 3.65 -3.70 2.71
N ALA A 109 4.57 -4.46 2.13
CA ALA A 109 5.23 -5.57 2.80
C ALA A 109 6.71 -5.64 2.40
N MET A 110 7.53 -6.17 3.29
CA MET A 110 8.93 -6.51 3.00
C MET A 110 9.03 -7.95 2.49
N ARG A 111 8.05 -8.78 2.84
CA ARG A 111 7.96 -10.19 2.45
C ARG A 111 6.64 -10.46 1.73
N PRO A 112 6.66 -11.11 0.56
CA PRO A 112 5.43 -11.34 -0.19
C PRO A 112 4.38 -12.10 0.61
N PHE A 113 3.10 -11.74 0.43
CA PHE A 113 1.99 -12.41 1.11
C PHE A 113 1.93 -13.92 0.81
N SER A 114 2.35 -14.30 -0.40
CA SER A 114 2.43 -15.70 -0.83
C SER A 114 3.40 -16.57 0.00
N LEU A 115 4.26 -15.96 0.84
CA LEU A 115 5.17 -16.67 1.74
C LEU A 115 4.62 -16.70 3.16
N SER A 116 4.80 -17.83 3.86
CA SER A 116 4.19 -18.12 5.17
C SER A 116 4.56 -17.17 6.32
N ALA A 117 5.63 -16.39 6.18
CA ALA A 117 6.09 -15.42 7.17
C ALA A 117 6.04 -13.99 6.61
N SER A 118 4.97 -13.65 5.90
CA SER A 118 4.73 -12.29 5.41
C SER A 118 4.37 -11.33 6.53
N ASP A 119 4.86 -10.10 6.44
CA ASP A 119 4.44 -8.96 7.26
C ASP A 119 3.22 -8.22 6.66
N GLY A 120 2.74 -8.64 5.48
CA GLY A 120 1.68 -7.97 4.74
C GLY A 120 0.34 -7.94 5.46
N ASP A 121 -0.09 -9.04 6.08
CA ASP A 121 -1.37 -9.09 6.82
C ASP A 121 -1.39 -8.10 7.98
N PHE A 122 -0.29 -8.04 8.72
CA PHE A 122 -0.14 -7.13 9.85
C PHE A 122 -0.13 -5.66 9.40
N ASN A 123 0.64 -5.33 8.36
CA ASN A 123 0.70 -3.97 7.83
C ASN A 123 -0.64 -3.53 7.23
N LEU A 124 -1.31 -4.40 6.45
CA LEU A 124 -2.63 -4.11 5.87
C LEU A 124 -3.70 -3.92 6.95
N GLY A 125 -3.76 -4.81 7.95
CA GLY A 125 -4.70 -4.67 9.07
C GLY A 125 -4.47 -3.38 9.85
N SER A 126 -3.20 -3.01 10.08
CA SER A 126 -2.83 -1.75 10.72
C SER A 126 -3.27 -0.54 9.89
N ALA A 127 -3.09 -0.59 8.57
CA ALA A 127 -3.52 0.47 7.65
C ALA A 127 -5.05 0.65 7.62
N VAL A 128 -5.82 -0.45 7.67
CA VAL A 128 -7.30 -0.43 7.77
C VAL A 128 -7.76 0.32 9.02
N ILE A 129 -7.10 0.11 10.15
CA ILE A 129 -7.41 0.82 11.40
C ILE A 129 -6.99 2.29 11.29
N ALA A 130 -5.76 2.55 10.82
CA ALA A 130 -5.20 3.89 10.73
C ALA A 130 -6.02 4.81 9.81
N ALA A 131 -6.43 4.34 8.63
CA ALA A 131 -7.23 5.14 7.69
C ALA A 131 -8.58 5.61 8.29
N GLN A 132 -9.11 4.87 9.27
CA GLN A 132 -10.34 5.23 9.97
C GLN A 132 -10.12 6.24 11.10
N LEU A 133 -8.96 6.20 11.76
CA LEU A 133 -8.69 6.99 12.96
C LEU A 133 -7.92 8.28 12.70
N LEU A 134 -7.05 8.29 11.69
CA LEU A 134 -6.24 9.45 11.38
C LEU A 134 -7.08 10.57 10.74
N GLU A 135 -6.58 11.79 10.89
CA GLU A 135 -7.12 12.98 10.23
C GLU A 135 -6.80 12.95 8.73
N SER A 136 -7.37 13.89 7.98
CA SER A 136 -7.03 14.06 6.57
C SER A 136 -5.55 14.40 6.42
N GLY A 137 -4.92 13.88 5.38
CA GLY A 137 -3.48 13.94 5.17
C GLY A 137 -2.90 12.63 4.66
N VAL A 138 -1.62 12.65 4.32
CA VAL A 138 -0.89 11.49 3.79
C VAL A 138 0.00 10.88 4.87
N TRP A 139 -0.16 9.57 5.07
CA TRP A 139 0.48 8.81 6.12
C TRP A 139 1.10 7.54 5.54
N GLY A 140 2.18 7.07 6.13
CA GLY A 140 2.67 5.71 5.93
C GLY A 140 2.43 4.85 7.16
N VAL A 141 2.01 3.61 6.97
CA VAL A 141 1.81 2.64 8.05
C VAL A 141 2.60 1.38 7.74
N MET A 142 3.69 1.20 8.48
CA MET A 142 4.62 0.09 8.33
C MET A 142 5.19 -0.28 9.70
N ASN A 143 5.49 -1.56 9.92
CA ASN A 143 6.16 -2.03 11.14
C ASN A 143 5.46 -1.62 12.45
N GLY A 144 4.12 -1.48 12.42
CA GLY A 144 3.30 -1.14 13.60
C GLY A 144 3.38 0.34 14.01
N ARG A 145 3.89 1.20 13.12
CA ARG A 145 4.03 2.64 13.34
C ARG A 145 3.30 3.42 12.25
N VAL A 146 2.90 4.64 12.61
CA VAL A 146 2.35 5.64 11.70
C VAL A 146 3.39 6.73 11.50
N PHE A 147 3.65 7.08 10.25
CA PHE A 147 4.59 8.14 9.86
C PHE A 147 3.84 9.20 9.04
N PRO A 148 4.02 10.50 9.29
CA PRO A 148 3.60 11.52 8.33
C PRO A 148 4.43 11.40 7.04
N ALA A 149 3.88 11.82 5.91
CA ALA A 149 4.54 11.70 4.59
C ALA A 149 6.00 12.19 4.58
N GLY A 150 6.28 13.34 5.20
CA GLY A 150 7.63 13.90 5.28
C GLY A 150 8.64 13.11 6.13
N ALA A 151 8.17 12.23 7.02
CA ALA A 151 9.03 11.38 7.85
C ALA A 151 9.03 9.91 7.40
N LEU A 152 8.19 9.54 6.44
CA LEU A 152 8.15 8.19 5.92
C LEU A 152 9.45 7.89 5.15
N ARG A 153 10.29 7.01 5.69
CA ARG A 153 11.53 6.59 5.02
C ARG A 153 11.87 5.14 5.34
N LYS A 154 12.29 4.39 4.32
CA LYS A 154 12.80 3.03 4.51
C LYS A 154 14.28 3.08 4.88
N ASN A 155 14.60 2.47 6.01
CA ASN A 155 15.97 2.12 6.35
C ASN A 155 16.36 0.84 5.60
N THR A 156 17.04 1.00 4.46
CA THR A 156 17.42 -0.11 3.59
C THR A 156 18.43 -1.06 4.24
N ALA A 157 19.30 -0.55 5.12
CA ALA A 157 20.28 -1.36 5.84
C ALA A 157 19.62 -2.30 6.85
N LEU A 158 18.53 -1.86 7.51
CA LEU A 158 17.79 -2.65 8.49
C LEU A 158 16.55 -3.35 7.93
N GLY A 159 16.14 -3.02 6.70
CA GLY A 159 14.97 -3.61 6.05
C GLY A 159 13.64 -3.24 6.70
N ARG A 160 13.52 -2.03 7.28
CA ARG A 160 12.32 -1.56 7.99
C ARG A 160 12.09 -0.06 7.85
N PHE A 161 10.96 0.43 8.33
CA PHE A 161 10.71 1.86 8.53
C PHE A 161 10.95 2.21 10.00
N ASP A 162 11.78 3.22 10.25
CA ASP A 162 12.06 3.79 11.57
C ASP A 162 12.24 5.32 11.47
N ASP A 163 12.31 5.98 12.62
CA ASP A 163 12.47 7.44 12.77
C ASP A 163 13.93 7.88 12.51
#